data_AF-A0A2V7DN84-F1
#
_entry.id   AF-A0A2V7DN84-F1
#
_cell.length_a   1.000
_cell.length_b   1.000
_cell.length_c   1.000
_cell.angle_alpha   90.00
_cell.angle_beta   90.00
_cell.angle_gamma   90.00
#
_symmetry.space_group_name_H-M   'P 1'
#
loop_
_entity.id
_entity.type
_entity.pdbx_description
1 polymer ?
#
loop_
_entity_poly.entity_id
_entity_poly.type
_entity_poly.pdbx_seq_one_letter_code
_entity_poly.pdbx_strand_id
1 'polypeptide(L)'
;MERRWYSFTDDTRAKVRGSSAGRQDASHEPQEELEESDPRVQEFLGPQWARAAYQEFVVDSPEEFVRIAARVNVSPRTAWRGQADASWALTTELERDRDETVIREIGLHTYESRILTEARRRAHHHYADCPQPDDLLGWLAFLRHEGAPTRLLDVTWSPFVAAFFATSVEHDARDGAVWMFSQFHLSNGLHTALIKTEKPFFGDGAFGVVLDGYQPPTPERNTPESRAVSRHDILSGDPLLLLALATRGMLAVHAVMLVEPGRWMSRRHDVQQGAFLVPLNLRSGSERNLAETIGHPMAQPSDREVGPFPRDEKHISTVVGNAAVIKLRVLAAAKSKLRSLLEKMNVRASVLFPDHHGFVMELRSLLPPKGTWPPG
;
A
#
# COMPACT_ATOMS: atom_id res chain seq x y z
N MET A 1 -7.07 -25.58 33.13
CA MET A 1 -6.75 -24.98 31.83
C MET A 1 -5.35 -25.42 31.45
N GLU A 2 -5.25 -26.44 30.59
CA GLU A 2 -4.01 -26.76 29.88
C GLU A 2 -3.65 -25.58 28.98
N ARG A 3 -2.38 -25.15 29.00
CA ARG A 3 -1.88 -24.20 28.00
C ARG A 3 -1.36 -25.04 26.84
N ARG A 4 -1.91 -24.80 25.65
CA ARG A 4 -1.48 -25.42 24.40
C ARG A 4 -0.74 -24.37 23.58
N TRP A 5 0.37 -24.77 22.99
CA TRP A 5 1.21 -23.94 22.15
C TRP A 5 1.26 -24.57 20.76
N TYR A 6 1.15 -23.74 19.72
CA TYR A 6 1.21 -24.18 18.35
C TYR A 6 2.16 -23.27 17.58
N SER A 7 3.05 -23.84 16.75
CA SER A 7 3.94 -23.08 15.87
C SER A 7 3.98 -23.72 14.48
N PHE A 8 4.12 -22.90 13.44
CA PHE A 8 4.24 -23.39 12.06
C PHE A 8 5.63 -23.97 11.80
N THR A 9 5.71 -24.99 10.95
CA THR A 9 6.98 -25.61 10.54
C THR A 9 7.47 -25.16 9.17
N ASP A 10 6.62 -24.47 8.39
CA ASP A 10 6.91 -23.99 7.04
C ASP A 10 6.23 -22.64 6.78
N ASP A 11 6.83 -21.84 5.89
CA ASP A 11 6.40 -20.51 5.47
C ASP A 11 5.02 -20.53 4.79
N THR A 12 4.64 -21.67 4.22
CA THR A 12 3.31 -21.88 3.63
C THR A 12 2.18 -21.99 4.67
N ARG A 13 2.52 -22.11 5.96
CA ARG A 13 1.58 -22.35 7.07
C ARG A 13 0.75 -23.64 6.95
N ALA A 14 1.13 -24.56 6.07
CA ALA A 14 0.39 -25.80 5.82
C ALA A 14 0.56 -26.87 6.93
N LYS A 15 1.62 -26.77 7.75
CA LYS A 15 1.95 -27.73 8.81
C LYS A 15 2.21 -27.04 10.14
N VAL A 16 1.69 -27.61 11.22
CA VAL A 16 1.76 -27.05 12.58
C VAL A 16 2.32 -28.09 13.55
N ARG A 17 3.25 -27.67 14.41
CA ARG A 17 3.69 -28.42 15.59
C ARG A 17 2.91 -27.96 16.80
N GLY A 18 2.26 -28.90 17.49
CA GLY A 18 1.58 -28.65 18.76
C GLY A 18 2.41 -29.11 19.96
N SER A 19 2.30 -28.41 21.09
CA SER A 19 2.71 -28.92 22.40
C SER A 19 1.66 -28.60 23.48
N SER A 20 1.39 -29.57 24.35
CA SER A 20 0.55 -29.42 25.52
C SER A 20 1.41 -29.41 26.78
N ALA A 21 1.19 -28.44 27.67
CA ALA A 21 1.76 -28.47 29.01
C ALA A 21 0.64 -28.75 30.03
N GLY A 22 0.65 -29.96 30.59
CA GLY A 22 -0.15 -30.35 31.74
C GLY A 22 0.33 -29.65 33.02
N ARG A 23 -0.58 -29.36 33.96
CA ARG A 23 -0.29 -28.49 35.11
C ARG A 23 0.64 -29.09 36.18
N GLN A 24 1.22 -30.26 35.97
CA GLN A 24 2.12 -30.91 36.95
C GLN A 24 3.34 -31.64 36.36
N ASP A 25 3.52 -31.70 35.04
CA ASP A 25 4.66 -32.39 34.45
C ASP A 25 5.44 -31.45 33.51
N ALA A 26 6.67 -31.14 33.91
CA ALA A 26 7.67 -30.47 33.07
C ALA A 26 8.39 -31.48 32.15
N SER A 27 7.71 -32.54 31.73
CA SER A 27 8.13 -33.36 30.59
C SER A 27 7.57 -32.72 29.32
N HIS A 28 8.46 -32.29 28.42
CA HIS A 28 8.06 -31.93 27.06
C HIS A 28 7.43 -33.18 26.42
N GLU A 29 6.11 -33.19 26.25
CA GLU A 29 5.43 -34.17 25.40
C GLU A 29 5.95 -34.08 23.95
N PRO A 30 5.89 -35.18 23.18
CA PRO A 30 6.40 -35.22 21.81
C PRO A 30 5.72 -34.14 20.95
N GLN A 31 6.50 -33.40 20.16
CA GLN A 31 5.96 -32.50 19.15
C GLN A 31 5.25 -33.34 18.07
N GLU A 32 3.92 -33.40 18.14
CA GLU A 32 3.09 -34.04 17.11
C GLU A 32 2.96 -33.08 15.92
N GLU A 33 3.31 -33.54 14.71
CA GLU A 33 3.00 -32.81 13.48
C GLU A 33 1.53 -33.05 13.14
N LEU A 34 0.75 -31.97 13.13
CA LEU A 34 -0.68 -32.02 12.86
C LEU A 34 -0.97 -31.50 11.47
N GLU A 35 -1.82 -32.21 10.75
CA GLU A 35 -2.34 -31.81 9.44
C GLU A 35 -3.32 -30.64 9.58
N GLU A 36 -3.44 -29.81 8.54
CA GLU A 36 -4.31 -28.63 8.57
C GLU A 36 -5.78 -28.98 8.86
N SER A 37 -6.26 -30.15 8.40
CA SER A 37 -7.63 -30.61 8.63
C SER A 37 -7.93 -30.99 10.10
N ASP A 38 -6.94 -31.10 10.97
CA ASP A 38 -7.14 -31.45 12.38
C ASP A 38 -8.01 -30.38 13.08
N PRO A 39 -9.07 -30.76 13.82
CA PRO A 39 -9.93 -29.81 14.52
C PRO A 39 -9.20 -28.86 15.46
N ARG A 40 -8.10 -29.31 16.09
CA ARG A 40 -7.24 -28.49 16.98
C ARG A 40 -6.50 -27.42 16.17
N VAL A 41 -6.05 -27.79 14.97
CA VAL A 41 -5.38 -26.88 14.04
C VAL A 41 -6.39 -25.90 13.46
N GLN A 42 -7.58 -26.34 13.04
CA GLN A 42 -8.65 -25.44 12.61
C GLN A 42 -9.12 -24.49 13.71
N GLU A 43 -9.18 -24.96 14.95
CA GLU A 43 -9.44 -24.11 16.11
C GLU A 43 -8.33 -23.06 16.29
N PHE A 44 -7.05 -23.45 16.23
CA PHE A 44 -5.92 -22.52 16.37
C PHE A 44 -5.86 -21.49 15.23
N LEU A 45 -5.99 -21.96 13.99
CA LEU A 45 -5.84 -21.16 12.79
C LEU A 45 -7.05 -20.27 12.48
N GLY A 46 -8.21 -20.52 13.11
CA GLY A 46 -9.45 -19.81 12.85
C GLY A 46 -10.06 -20.16 11.48
N PRO A 47 -11.19 -19.56 11.09
CA PRO A 47 -11.86 -19.88 9.83
C PRO A 47 -11.01 -19.48 8.63
N GLN A 48 -11.09 -20.24 7.52
CA GLN A 48 -10.27 -20.01 6.32
C GLN A 48 -10.33 -18.57 5.80
N TRP A 49 -11.51 -17.93 5.83
CA TRP A 49 -11.67 -16.55 5.38
C TRP A 49 -10.80 -15.55 6.17
N ALA A 50 -10.54 -15.81 7.46
CA ALA A 50 -9.76 -14.90 8.31
C ALA A 50 -8.27 -14.94 7.98
N ARG A 51 -7.83 -15.95 7.22
CA ARG A 51 -6.45 -16.19 6.80
C ARG A 51 -6.13 -15.58 5.43
N ALA A 52 -7.12 -15.03 4.73
CA ALA A 52 -6.91 -14.44 3.41
C ALA A 52 -6.00 -13.20 3.49
N ALA A 53 -5.08 -13.07 2.53
CA ALA A 53 -4.16 -11.94 2.45
C ALA A 53 -4.89 -10.63 2.09
N TYR A 54 -5.99 -10.71 1.34
CA TYR A 54 -6.90 -9.61 1.07
C TYR A 54 -8.24 -9.85 1.77
N GLN A 55 -8.72 -8.86 2.53
CA GLN A 55 -10.00 -8.93 3.24
C GLN A 55 -10.78 -7.62 3.10
N GLU A 56 -12.11 -7.72 3.07
CA GLU A 56 -12.99 -6.55 3.02
C GLU A 56 -14.01 -6.59 4.17
N PHE A 57 -14.21 -5.44 4.82
CA PHE A 57 -15.16 -5.27 5.92
C PHE A 57 -15.99 -3.99 5.77
N VAL A 58 -17.21 -4.01 6.29
CA VAL A 58 -18.09 -2.83 6.34
C VAL A 58 -17.83 -2.01 7.60
N VAL A 59 -17.86 -0.69 7.45
CA VAL A 59 -17.80 0.29 8.53
C VAL A 59 -19.03 1.19 8.46
N ASP A 60 -19.90 1.08 9.45
CA ASP A 60 -21.20 1.78 9.52
C ASP A 60 -21.20 2.99 10.48
N SER A 61 -20.13 3.18 11.24
CA SER A 61 -20.05 4.17 12.30
C SER A 61 -18.62 4.64 12.58
N PRO A 62 -18.42 5.87 13.08
CA PRO A 62 -17.10 6.36 13.47
C PRO A 62 -16.46 5.54 14.59
N GLU A 63 -17.26 5.04 15.52
CA GLU A 63 -16.81 4.23 16.66
C GLU A 63 -16.22 2.90 16.17
N GLU A 64 -16.87 2.27 15.18
CA GLU A 64 -16.37 1.09 14.48
C GLU A 64 -15.02 1.39 13.80
N PHE A 65 -14.94 2.51 13.07
CA PHE A 65 -13.71 2.92 12.39
C PHE A 65 -12.53 3.08 13.37
N VAL A 66 -12.75 3.83 14.46
CA VAL A 66 -11.72 4.06 15.49
C VAL A 66 -11.29 2.74 16.14
N ARG A 67 -12.24 1.83 16.42
CA ARG A 67 -11.94 0.52 17.01
C ARG A 67 -11.05 -0.31 16.09
N ILE A 68 -11.38 -0.38 14.80
CA ILE A 68 -10.59 -1.10 13.81
C ILE A 68 -9.21 -0.47 13.69
N ALA A 69 -9.15 0.86 13.51
CA ALA A 69 -7.89 1.60 13.39
C ALA A 69 -6.96 1.35 14.58
N ALA A 70 -7.49 1.35 15.81
CA ALA A 70 -6.71 1.06 17.01
C ALA A 70 -6.16 -0.38 17.07
N ARG A 71 -6.82 -1.33 16.41
CA ARG A 71 -6.45 -2.75 16.44
C ARG A 71 -5.47 -3.14 15.34
N VAL A 72 -5.59 -2.52 14.17
CA VAL A 72 -4.76 -2.84 13.01
C VAL A 72 -3.54 -1.91 12.89
N ASN A 73 -3.57 -0.74 13.52
CA ASN A 73 -2.41 0.18 13.55
C ASN A 73 -1.34 -0.21 14.61
N VAL A 74 -1.27 -1.50 14.97
CA VAL A 74 -0.31 -2.03 15.93
C VAL A 74 0.83 -2.70 15.17
N SER A 75 2.07 -2.49 15.63
CA SER A 75 3.32 -2.97 15.02
C SER A 75 3.20 -4.38 14.40
N PRO A 76 3.66 -4.59 13.15
CA PRO A 76 4.39 -3.66 12.28
C PRO A 76 3.51 -2.54 11.69
N ARG A 77 4.16 -1.45 11.24
CA ARG A 77 3.46 -0.24 10.76
C ARG A 77 2.57 -0.56 9.56
N THR A 78 1.41 0.09 9.49
CA THR A 78 0.43 -0.10 8.41
C THR A 78 0.19 1.22 7.69
N ALA A 79 0.30 1.22 6.36
CA ALA A 79 -0.03 2.37 5.53
C ALA A 79 -1.51 2.33 5.13
N TRP A 80 -2.07 3.50 4.86
CA TRP A 80 -3.51 3.68 4.65
C TRP A 80 -3.79 4.53 3.41
N ARG A 81 -4.91 4.29 2.73
CA ARG A 81 -5.36 5.12 1.59
C ARG A 81 -6.86 5.31 1.61
N GLY A 82 -7.32 6.55 1.51
CA GLY A 82 -8.73 6.85 1.32
C GLY A 82 -9.12 6.98 -0.14
N GLN A 83 -10.30 6.48 -0.49
CA GLN A 83 -10.99 6.73 -1.76
C GLN A 83 -12.43 7.12 -1.48
N ALA A 84 -12.89 8.19 -2.12
CA ALA A 84 -14.23 8.71 -1.91
C ALA A 84 -15.32 7.77 -2.43
N ASP A 85 -14.99 6.88 -3.36
CA ASP A 85 -15.86 5.82 -3.86
C ASP A 85 -15.21 4.45 -3.66
N ALA A 86 -15.92 3.54 -2.99
CA ALA A 86 -15.47 2.18 -2.74
C ALA A 86 -15.39 1.31 -4.01
N SER A 87 -16.04 1.71 -5.10
CA SER A 87 -15.98 0.98 -6.38
C SER A 87 -14.72 1.31 -7.19
N TRP A 88 -13.94 2.33 -6.79
CA TRP A 88 -12.72 2.68 -7.50
C TRP A 88 -11.62 1.64 -7.28
N ALA A 89 -10.99 1.25 -8.39
CA ALA A 89 -9.80 0.41 -8.37
C ALA A 89 -8.59 1.17 -7.79
N LEU A 90 -7.61 0.45 -7.26
CA LEU A 90 -6.32 1.00 -6.83
C LEU A 90 -5.43 1.30 -8.03
N THR A 91 -5.77 2.37 -8.76
CA THR A 91 -5.12 2.76 -10.01
C THR A 91 -4.36 4.08 -9.87
N THR A 92 -3.15 4.14 -10.45
CA THR A 92 -2.35 5.36 -10.56
C THR A 92 -2.95 6.36 -11.54
N GLU A 93 -2.58 7.64 -11.45
CA GLU A 93 -2.96 8.60 -12.51
C GLU A 93 -2.25 8.31 -13.84
N LEU A 94 -1.08 7.69 -13.79
CA LEU A 94 -0.36 7.28 -14.98
C LEU A 94 -1.11 6.20 -15.78
N GLU A 95 -1.80 5.27 -15.10
CA GLU A 95 -2.57 4.20 -15.74
C GLU A 95 -4.03 4.56 -16.04
N ARG A 96 -4.58 5.56 -15.33
CA ARG A 96 -5.98 5.95 -15.52
C ARG A 96 -6.24 6.42 -16.96
N ASP A 97 -7.36 5.96 -17.50
CA ASP A 97 -7.83 6.26 -18.86
C ASP A 97 -6.83 5.86 -19.96
N ARG A 98 -5.97 4.87 -19.69
CA ARG A 98 -5.04 4.29 -20.69
C ARG A 98 -5.56 2.97 -21.21
N ASP A 99 -5.32 2.73 -22.48
CA ASP A 99 -5.62 1.46 -23.15
C ASP A 99 -4.74 0.34 -22.57
N GLU A 100 -5.35 -0.80 -22.24
CA GLU A 100 -4.66 -1.95 -21.67
C GLU A 100 -3.56 -2.50 -22.60
N THR A 101 -3.76 -2.40 -23.92
CA THR A 101 -2.78 -2.77 -24.94
C THR A 101 -1.55 -1.86 -24.85
N VAL A 102 -1.73 -0.55 -24.64
CA VAL A 102 -0.62 0.39 -24.45
C VAL A 102 0.15 0.06 -23.19
N ILE A 103 -0.54 -0.26 -22.09
CA ILE A 103 0.09 -0.70 -20.85
C ILE A 103 0.92 -1.95 -21.11
N ARG A 104 0.33 -3.00 -21.68
CA ARG A 104 0.98 -4.31 -21.86
C ARG A 104 2.17 -4.26 -22.84
N GLU A 105 1.96 -3.68 -24.01
CA GLU A 105 2.89 -3.81 -25.14
C GLU A 105 3.98 -2.74 -25.15
N ILE A 106 3.64 -1.50 -24.80
CA ILE A 106 4.62 -0.40 -24.73
C ILE A 106 5.16 -0.27 -23.31
N GLY A 107 4.27 -0.25 -22.32
CA GLY A 107 4.61 0.01 -20.93
C GLY A 107 4.64 1.49 -20.61
N LEU A 108 4.00 1.88 -19.50
CA LEU A 108 3.87 3.29 -19.13
C LEU A 108 5.18 3.93 -18.65
N HIS A 109 6.19 3.13 -18.34
CA HIS A 109 7.53 3.57 -17.95
C HIS A 109 8.21 4.45 -19.01
N THR A 110 7.97 4.20 -20.31
CA THR A 110 8.50 5.03 -21.39
C THR A 110 7.92 6.45 -21.34
N TYR A 111 6.61 6.56 -21.06
CA TYR A 111 5.93 7.85 -20.94
C TYR A 111 6.33 8.59 -19.67
N GLU A 112 6.40 7.91 -18.53
CA GLU A 112 6.86 8.49 -17.27
C GLU A 112 8.30 8.97 -17.36
N SER A 113 9.19 8.22 -18.00
CA SER A 113 10.57 8.63 -18.25
C SER A 113 10.65 9.93 -19.07
N ARG A 114 9.77 10.09 -20.06
CA ARG A 114 9.68 11.34 -20.84
C ARG A 114 9.17 12.50 -19.99
N ILE A 115 8.14 12.28 -19.17
CA ILE A 115 7.62 13.29 -18.23
C ILE A 115 8.73 13.75 -17.28
N LEU A 116 9.45 12.80 -16.66
CA LEU A 116 10.58 13.09 -15.77
C LEU A 116 11.68 13.89 -16.47
N THR A 117 12.02 13.52 -17.70
CA THR A 117 13.05 14.21 -18.48
C THR A 117 12.67 15.67 -18.75
N GLU A 118 11.43 15.91 -19.20
CA GLU A 118 10.97 17.27 -19.48
C GLU A 118 10.79 18.10 -18.20
N ALA A 119 10.34 17.49 -17.11
CA ALA A 119 10.25 18.14 -15.80
C ALA A 119 11.63 18.61 -15.32
N ARG A 120 12.63 17.74 -15.31
CA ARG A 120 14.00 18.09 -14.90
C ARG A 120 14.61 19.21 -15.73
N ARG A 121 14.29 19.25 -17.03
CA ARG A 121 14.78 20.29 -17.94
C ARG A 121 14.14 21.66 -17.74
N ARG A 122 12.88 21.72 -17.28
CA ARG A 122 12.06 22.94 -17.35
C ARG A 122 11.52 23.42 -16.02
N ALA A 123 11.45 22.57 -14.99
CA ALA A 123 10.82 22.90 -13.72
C ALA A 123 11.47 24.12 -13.05
N HIS A 124 12.78 24.29 -13.17
CA HIS A 124 13.50 25.44 -12.62
C HIS A 124 13.08 26.80 -13.24
N HIS A 125 12.39 26.81 -14.38
CA HIS A 125 11.78 28.04 -14.94
C HIS A 125 10.48 28.43 -14.22
N HIS A 126 9.85 27.49 -13.52
CA HIS A 126 8.52 27.65 -12.91
C HIS A 126 8.54 27.60 -11.39
N TYR A 127 9.53 26.91 -10.80
CA TYR A 127 9.62 26.66 -9.37
C TYR A 127 11.00 27.05 -8.85
N ALA A 128 11.00 27.76 -7.72
CA ALA A 128 12.24 28.14 -7.03
C ALA A 128 12.91 26.93 -6.36
N ASP A 129 12.11 26.03 -5.79
CA ASP A 129 12.58 24.83 -5.11
C ASP A 129 12.24 23.59 -5.93
N CYS A 130 13.25 22.96 -6.51
CA CYS A 130 13.14 21.67 -7.21
C CYS A 130 13.91 20.58 -6.46
N PRO A 131 13.52 19.30 -6.59
CA PRO A 131 14.34 18.19 -6.14
C PRO A 131 15.73 18.19 -6.80
N GLN A 132 16.72 17.64 -6.11
CA GLN A 132 18.06 17.47 -6.71
C GLN A 132 17.99 16.54 -7.93
N PRO A 133 18.84 16.73 -8.96
CA PRO A 133 18.75 15.95 -10.21
C PRO A 133 18.81 14.42 -10.02
N ASP A 134 19.55 13.97 -9.01
CA ASP A 134 19.74 12.56 -8.64
C ASP A 134 18.63 12.00 -7.73
N ASP A 135 17.77 12.86 -7.17
CA ASP A 135 16.65 12.44 -6.31
C ASP A 135 15.43 11.99 -7.13
N LEU A 136 15.51 10.79 -7.70
CA LEU A 136 14.44 10.22 -8.54
C LEU A 136 13.08 10.17 -7.83
N LEU A 137 13.05 9.69 -6.58
CA LEU A 137 11.81 9.63 -5.81
C LEU A 137 11.29 11.04 -5.51
N GLY A 138 12.17 11.98 -5.17
CA GLY A 138 11.82 13.39 -5.00
C GLY A 138 11.19 14.00 -6.25
N TRP A 139 11.72 13.72 -7.44
CA TRP A 139 11.12 14.16 -8.71
C TRP A 139 9.74 13.57 -8.97
N LEU A 140 9.54 12.27 -8.71
CA LEU A 140 8.22 11.64 -8.86
C LEU A 140 7.22 12.19 -7.84
N ALA A 141 7.63 12.41 -6.59
CA ALA A 141 6.80 12.98 -5.55
C ALA A 141 6.44 14.45 -5.84
N PHE A 142 7.40 15.23 -6.35
CA PHE A 142 7.18 16.60 -6.82
C PHE A 142 6.15 16.63 -7.94
N LEU A 143 6.33 15.80 -8.98
CA LEU A 143 5.39 15.72 -10.09
C LEU A 143 3.98 15.29 -9.65
N ARG A 144 3.91 14.29 -8.75
CA ARG A 144 2.66 13.85 -8.14
C ARG A 144 1.95 15.00 -7.43
N HIS A 145 2.70 15.80 -6.69
CA HIS A 145 2.19 16.97 -5.96
C HIS A 145 1.62 18.04 -6.91
N GLU A 146 2.29 18.29 -8.02
CA GLU A 146 1.87 19.25 -9.05
C GLU A 146 0.79 18.69 -10.00
N GLY A 147 0.27 17.49 -9.75
CA GLY A 147 -0.81 16.87 -10.54
C GLY A 147 -0.35 16.27 -11.88
N ALA A 148 0.96 16.07 -12.06
CA ALA A 148 1.46 15.32 -13.20
C ALA A 148 1.29 13.80 -12.95
N PRO A 149 0.97 13.02 -14.00
CA PRO A 149 0.75 11.59 -13.85
C PRO A 149 2.07 10.88 -13.53
N THR A 150 2.11 10.19 -12.39
CA THR A 150 3.22 9.33 -11.97
C THR A 150 2.71 7.97 -11.52
N ARG A 151 3.61 7.00 -11.37
CA ARG A 151 3.31 5.67 -10.82
C ARG A 151 2.99 5.68 -9.31
N LEU A 152 3.14 6.82 -8.64
CA LEU A 152 3.01 6.87 -7.19
C LEU A 152 1.53 6.84 -6.79
N LEU A 153 1.19 5.94 -5.87
CA LEU A 153 -0.08 5.95 -5.15
C LEU A 153 0.16 6.52 -3.76
N ASP A 154 -0.44 7.66 -3.47
CA ASP A 154 -0.36 8.28 -2.14
C ASP A 154 -0.98 7.37 -1.07
N VAL A 155 -0.21 7.09 -0.04
CA VAL A 155 -0.69 6.46 1.18
C VAL A 155 -0.24 7.31 2.36
N THR A 156 -0.85 7.09 3.52
CA THR A 156 -0.56 7.82 4.75
C THR A 156 -0.40 6.83 5.88
N TRP A 157 0.46 7.16 6.84
CA TRP A 157 0.59 6.38 8.06
C TRP A 157 -0.54 6.65 9.07
N SER A 158 -1.44 7.60 8.77
CA SER A 158 -2.58 7.94 9.61
C SER A 158 -3.90 7.40 9.05
N PRO A 159 -4.60 6.49 9.75
CA PRO A 159 -5.92 6.03 9.35
C PRO A 159 -6.92 7.20 9.23
N PHE A 160 -6.77 8.23 10.05
CA PHE A 160 -7.66 9.39 10.06
C PHE A 160 -7.47 10.30 8.84
N VAL A 161 -6.23 10.43 8.35
CA VAL A 161 -5.95 11.12 7.08
C VAL A 161 -6.55 10.33 5.92
N ALA A 162 -6.44 9.00 5.91
CA ALA A 162 -7.11 8.18 4.91
C ALA A 162 -8.65 8.31 4.99
N ALA A 163 -9.22 8.31 6.19
CA ALA A 163 -10.66 8.53 6.38
C ALA A 163 -11.14 9.90 5.87
N PHE A 164 -10.32 10.95 6.01
CA PHE A 164 -10.61 12.27 5.44
C PHE A 164 -10.82 12.18 3.92
N PHE A 165 -9.92 11.49 3.20
CA PHE A 165 -10.07 11.28 1.76
C PHE A 165 -11.26 10.37 1.40
N ALA A 166 -11.52 9.33 2.21
CA ALA A 166 -12.63 8.40 1.98
C ALA A 166 -14.02 9.04 2.18
N THR A 167 -14.08 10.12 2.95
CA THR A 167 -15.33 10.81 3.31
C THR A 167 -15.49 12.14 2.56
N SER A 168 -14.89 12.29 1.38
CA SER A 168 -15.05 13.51 0.56
C SER A 168 -16.52 13.81 0.24
N VAL A 169 -16.91 15.07 0.43
CA VAL A 169 -18.29 15.58 0.25
C VAL A 169 -18.79 15.48 -1.19
N GLU A 170 -17.87 15.49 -2.16
CA GLU A 170 -18.21 15.41 -3.58
C GLU A 170 -18.83 14.05 -3.99
N HIS A 171 -18.62 13.00 -3.17
CA HIS A 171 -19.09 11.64 -3.44
C HIS A 171 -19.88 11.06 -2.25
N ASP A 172 -20.67 11.91 -1.58
CA ASP A 172 -21.38 11.51 -0.35
C ASP A 172 -22.45 10.45 -0.54
N ALA A 173 -23.03 10.36 -1.74
CA ALA A 173 -24.06 9.37 -2.05
C ALA A 173 -23.51 7.94 -2.27
N ARG A 174 -22.18 7.78 -2.36
CA ARG A 174 -21.50 6.51 -2.56
C ARG A 174 -20.80 6.09 -1.28
N ASP A 175 -20.59 4.78 -1.10
CA ASP A 175 -19.70 4.29 -0.04
C ASP A 175 -18.26 4.74 -0.33
N GLY A 176 -17.48 5.01 0.70
CA GLY A 176 -16.04 5.28 0.59
C GLY A 176 -15.22 4.03 0.89
N ALA A 177 -13.94 4.04 0.55
CA ALA A 177 -13.01 2.99 0.94
C ALA A 177 -11.83 3.56 1.72
N VAL A 178 -11.48 2.91 2.82
CA VAL A 178 -10.20 3.08 3.50
C VAL A 178 -9.42 1.78 3.35
N TRP A 179 -8.36 1.82 2.56
CA TRP A 179 -7.45 0.71 2.35
C TRP A 179 -6.36 0.72 3.41
N MET A 180 -5.90 -0.47 3.73
CA MET A 180 -4.83 -0.77 4.67
C MET A 180 -3.79 -1.64 3.98
N PHE A 181 -2.53 -1.36 4.23
CA PHE A 181 -1.40 -2.06 3.64
C PHE A 181 -0.38 -2.39 4.71
N SER A 182 -0.27 -3.67 5.07
CA SER A 182 0.69 -4.13 6.06
C SER A 182 2.11 -4.02 5.49
N GLN A 183 2.95 -3.18 6.10
CA GLN A 183 4.33 -2.99 5.63
C GLN A 183 5.10 -4.32 5.63
N PHE A 184 4.94 -5.13 6.69
CA PHE A 184 5.61 -6.42 6.80
C PHE A 184 5.24 -7.38 5.67
N HIS A 185 3.93 -7.56 5.42
CA HIS A 185 3.49 -8.47 4.37
C HIS A 185 3.86 -7.98 2.97
N LEU A 186 3.79 -6.66 2.71
CA LEU A 186 4.24 -6.10 1.43
C LEU A 186 5.76 -6.27 1.23
N SER A 187 6.57 -6.00 2.25
CA SER A 187 8.03 -6.19 2.16
C SER A 187 8.41 -7.66 1.93
N ASN A 188 7.78 -8.59 2.64
CA ASN A 188 8.00 -10.03 2.43
C ASN A 188 7.51 -10.50 1.06
N GLY A 189 6.36 -9.98 0.63
CA GLY A 189 5.78 -10.25 -0.68
C GLY A 189 6.69 -9.79 -1.82
N LEU A 190 7.22 -8.57 -1.72
CA LEU A 190 8.21 -8.03 -2.63
C LEU A 190 9.46 -8.91 -2.67
N HIS A 191 10.04 -9.23 -1.52
CA HIS A 191 11.22 -10.09 -1.44
C HIS A 191 10.98 -11.46 -2.09
N THR A 192 9.82 -12.06 -1.82
CA THR A 192 9.39 -13.32 -2.44
C THR A 192 9.28 -13.21 -3.96
N ALA A 193 8.67 -12.13 -4.47
CA ALA A 193 8.53 -11.88 -5.89
C ALA A 193 9.89 -11.70 -6.60
N LEU A 194 10.83 -11.00 -5.95
CA LEU A 194 12.20 -10.83 -6.45
C LEU A 194 12.95 -12.17 -6.53
N ILE A 195 12.82 -13.04 -5.52
CA ILE A 195 13.46 -14.37 -5.50
C ILE A 195 12.88 -15.28 -6.59
N LYS A 196 11.55 -15.37 -6.68
CA LYS A 196 10.84 -16.26 -7.61
C LYS A 196 11.04 -15.90 -9.08
N THR A 197 11.34 -14.63 -9.38
CA THR A 197 11.53 -14.19 -10.76
C THR A 197 12.93 -14.61 -11.24
N GLU A 198 12.99 -15.66 -12.07
CA GLU A 198 14.25 -16.18 -12.63
C GLU A 198 14.97 -15.13 -13.48
N LYS A 199 14.23 -14.43 -14.35
CA LYS A 199 14.72 -13.32 -15.18
C LYS A 199 14.09 -12.00 -14.70
N PRO A 200 14.66 -11.33 -13.69
CA PRO A 200 14.09 -10.09 -13.18
C PRO A 200 14.21 -8.92 -14.17
N PHE A 201 14.94 -9.10 -15.29
CA PHE A 201 15.15 -8.09 -16.30
C PHE A 201 14.42 -8.37 -17.62
N PHE A 202 13.96 -7.31 -18.29
CA PHE A 202 13.59 -7.37 -19.70
C PHE A 202 14.86 -7.28 -20.58
N GLY A 203 15.29 -8.40 -21.18
CA GLY A 203 16.43 -8.50 -22.10
C GLY A 203 17.33 -9.73 -21.86
N ASP A 204 17.93 -10.29 -22.91
CA ASP A 204 18.72 -11.53 -22.87
C ASP A 204 20.17 -11.37 -22.36
N GLY A 205 20.49 -10.24 -21.73
CA GLY A 205 21.84 -9.99 -21.20
C GLY A 205 22.14 -10.85 -19.96
N ALA A 206 22.92 -11.91 -20.13
CA ALA A 206 23.31 -12.85 -19.08
C ALA A 206 24.13 -12.25 -17.90
N PHE A 207 24.48 -10.95 -17.92
CA PHE A 207 25.49 -10.35 -17.03
C PHE A 207 25.05 -9.06 -16.31
N GLY A 208 23.75 -8.75 -16.27
CA GLY A 208 23.22 -7.59 -15.56
C GLY A 208 22.91 -6.40 -16.45
N VAL A 209 22.26 -5.40 -15.87
CA VAL A 209 21.86 -4.17 -16.56
C VAL A 209 22.75 -3.03 -16.11
N VAL A 210 23.27 -2.24 -17.06
CA VAL A 210 24.05 -1.04 -16.73
C VAL A 210 23.08 0.08 -16.40
N LEU A 211 23.21 0.61 -15.18
CA LEU A 211 22.49 1.81 -14.75
C LEU A 211 23.42 3.00 -14.74
N ASP A 212 23.11 4.00 -15.57
CA ASP A 212 23.75 5.31 -15.54
C ASP A 212 23.10 6.21 -14.48
N GLY A 213 23.94 6.87 -13.68
CA GLY A 213 23.56 7.86 -12.67
C GLY A 213 22.97 7.29 -11.38
N TYR A 214 23.00 5.97 -11.16
CA TYR A 214 22.62 5.38 -9.88
C TYR A 214 23.83 5.30 -8.95
N GLN A 215 23.75 5.95 -7.79
CA GLN A 215 24.73 5.75 -6.72
C GLN A 215 24.10 4.89 -5.60
N PRO A 216 24.78 3.82 -5.17
CA PRO A 216 24.31 3.01 -4.06
C PRO A 216 24.33 3.82 -2.75
N PRO A 217 23.52 3.45 -1.73
CA PRO A 217 23.41 4.18 -0.48
C PRO A 217 24.74 4.37 0.26
N THR A 218 25.64 3.41 0.14
CA THR A 218 27.02 3.48 0.63
C THR A 218 27.99 3.42 -0.55
N PRO A 219 28.30 4.57 -1.19
CA PRO A 219 29.20 4.60 -2.32
C PRO A 219 30.65 4.39 -1.84
N GLU A 220 31.36 3.47 -2.48
CA GLU A 220 32.81 3.37 -2.33
C GLU A 220 33.48 4.62 -2.94
N ARG A 221 34.70 4.93 -2.49
CA ARG A 221 35.43 6.17 -2.77
C ARG A 221 35.68 6.48 -4.26
N ASN A 222 35.32 5.57 -5.18
CA ASN A 222 35.42 5.69 -6.64
C ASN A 222 34.24 4.99 -7.38
N THR A 223 33.02 5.06 -6.85
CA THR A 223 31.88 4.40 -7.51
C THR A 223 31.63 5.03 -8.89
N PRO A 224 31.70 4.26 -9.99
CA PRO A 224 31.51 4.80 -11.34
C PRO A 224 30.09 5.33 -11.54
N GLU A 225 29.94 6.33 -12.42
CA GLU A 225 28.61 6.88 -12.81
C GLU A 225 27.71 5.82 -13.46
N SER A 226 28.33 4.81 -14.08
CA SER A 226 27.66 3.67 -14.69
C SER A 226 28.11 2.38 -14.00
N ARG A 227 27.18 1.63 -13.44
CA ARG A 227 27.47 0.35 -12.76
C ARG A 227 26.57 -0.77 -13.31
N ALA A 228 27.15 -1.96 -13.50
CA ALA A 228 26.39 -3.18 -13.76
C ALA A 228 25.64 -3.60 -12.48
N VAL A 229 24.32 -3.76 -12.60
CA VAL A 229 23.46 -4.24 -11.52
C VAL A 229 23.35 -5.76 -11.58
N SER A 230 23.74 -6.41 -10.49
CA SER A 230 23.67 -7.87 -10.34
C SER A 230 22.33 -8.32 -9.77
N ARG A 231 22.05 -9.63 -9.84
CA ARG A 231 20.91 -10.24 -9.14
C ARG A 231 21.01 -10.01 -7.62
N HIS A 232 22.21 -10.05 -7.05
CA HIS A 232 22.42 -9.83 -5.62
C HIS A 232 22.00 -8.42 -5.18
N ASP A 233 22.32 -7.41 -5.99
CA ASP A 233 21.91 -6.02 -5.71
C ASP A 233 20.39 -5.87 -5.70
N ILE A 234 19.68 -6.52 -6.62
CA ILE A 234 18.21 -6.52 -6.62
C ILE A 234 17.66 -7.20 -5.38
N LEU A 235 18.22 -8.35 -5.00
CA LEU A 235 17.78 -9.11 -3.84
C LEU A 235 18.02 -8.38 -2.50
N SER A 236 18.90 -7.37 -2.48
CA SER A 236 19.04 -6.46 -1.34
C SER A 236 17.74 -5.69 -1.04
N GLY A 237 16.86 -5.55 -2.03
CA GLY A 237 15.59 -4.86 -1.88
C GLY A 237 15.72 -3.35 -1.76
N ASP A 238 16.86 -2.77 -2.16
CA ASP A 238 17.08 -1.32 -2.10
C ASP A 238 15.99 -0.56 -2.88
N PRO A 239 15.18 0.27 -2.19
CA PRO A 239 14.06 0.95 -2.82
C PRO A 239 14.44 1.88 -3.97
N LEU A 240 15.59 2.56 -3.87
CA LEU A 240 16.03 3.51 -4.88
C LEU A 240 16.53 2.78 -6.13
N LEU A 241 17.24 1.66 -5.95
CA LEU A 241 17.65 0.79 -7.06
C LEU A 241 16.44 0.23 -7.79
N LEU A 242 15.49 -0.35 -7.05
CA LEU A 242 14.29 -0.94 -7.62
C LEU A 242 13.47 0.11 -8.38
N LEU A 243 13.30 1.30 -7.81
CA LEU A 243 12.62 2.41 -8.48
C LEU A 243 13.36 2.86 -9.76
N ALA A 244 14.69 2.95 -9.72
CA ALA A 244 15.51 3.35 -10.87
C ALA A 244 15.40 2.34 -12.04
N LEU A 245 15.41 1.04 -11.74
CA LEU A 245 15.20 -0.01 -12.72
C LEU A 245 13.75 -0.01 -13.25
N ALA A 246 12.77 0.14 -12.36
CA ALA A 246 11.35 0.19 -12.69
C ALA A 246 10.99 1.39 -13.59
N THR A 247 11.63 2.54 -13.37
CA THR A 247 11.45 3.76 -14.19
C THR A 247 11.95 3.56 -15.61
N ARG A 248 13.02 2.78 -15.78
CA ARG A 248 13.58 2.44 -17.09
C ARG A 248 12.88 1.24 -17.75
N GLY A 249 11.86 0.67 -17.12
CA GLY A 249 11.18 -0.54 -17.61
C GLY A 249 12.06 -1.77 -17.62
N MET A 250 13.09 -1.79 -16.78
CA MET A 250 14.05 -2.88 -16.72
C MET A 250 13.61 -4.00 -15.80
N LEU A 251 12.65 -3.80 -14.89
CA LEU A 251 12.13 -4.85 -14.01
C LEU A 251 10.93 -5.57 -14.63
N ALA A 252 11.01 -6.89 -14.72
CA ALA A 252 9.90 -7.78 -15.09
C ALA A 252 9.04 -8.21 -13.89
N VAL A 253 9.48 -7.90 -12.67
CA VAL A 253 8.83 -8.30 -11.42
C VAL A 253 7.53 -7.52 -11.20
N HIS A 254 6.42 -8.25 -11.07
CA HIS A 254 5.13 -7.66 -10.71
C HIS A 254 5.07 -7.56 -9.20
N ALA A 255 5.33 -6.37 -8.67
CA ALA A 255 5.28 -6.12 -7.25
C ALA A 255 5.02 -4.64 -6.95
N VAL A 256 4.49 -4.38 -5.76
CA VAL A 256 4.36 -3.05 -5.18
C VAL A 256 5.37 -2.92 -4.05
N MET A 257 6.06 -1.80 -4.05
CA MET A 257 6.96 -1.41 -3.00
C MET A 257 6.35 -0.26 -2.20
N LEU A 258 6.42 -0.31 -0.87
CA LEU A 258 6.01 0.78 0.02
C LEU A 258 7.25 1.60 0.39
N VAL A 259 7.27 2.89 0.04
CA VAL A 259 8.43 3.76 0.22
C VAL A 259 8.01 5.06 0.88
N GLU A 260 8.82 5.53 1.83
CA GLU A 260 8.66 6.86 2.40
C GLU A 260 9.31 7.93 1.50
N PRO A 261 8.85 9.20 1.56
CA PRO A 261 9.48 10.28 0.82
C PRO A 261 10.99 10.34 1.10
N GLY A 262 11.77 10.59 0.05
CA GLY A 262 13.23 10.65 0.13
C GLY A 262 13.74 11.98 0.69
N ARG A 263 14.81 12.49 0.09
CA ARG A 263 15.46 13.74 0.53
C ARG A 263 14.58 14.96 0.29
N TRP A 264 13.85 14.97 -0.82
CA TRP A 264 12.83 15.98 -1.07
C TRP A 264 11.49 15.60 -0.43
N MET A 265 11.04 16.43 0.51
CA MET A 265 9.75 16.29 1.18
C MET A 265 9.01 17.62 1.18
N SER A 266 7.85 17.67 0.53
CA SER A 266 6.97 18.83 0.61
C SER A 266 6.33 18.92 2.00
N ARG A 267 5.97 20.14 2.43
CA ARG A 267 5.17 20.33 3.67
C ARG A 267 3.87 19.52 3.64
N ARG A 268 3.26 19.34 2.47
CA ARG A 268 2.05 18.54 2.30
C ARG A 268 2.30 17.08 2.69
N HIS A 269 3.37 16.46 2.18
CA HIS A 269 3.71 15.08 2.51
C HIS A 269 4.01 14.89 4.00
N ASP A 270 4.73 15.83 4.60
CA ASP A 270 5.05 15.79 6.04
C ASP A 270 3.79 15.83 6.90
N VAL A 271 2.91 16.82 6.68
CA VAL A 271 1.68 16.98 7.48
C VAL A 271 0.71 15.82 7.28
N GLN A 272 0.66 15.25 6.07
CA GLN A 272 -0.17 14.09 5.78
C GLN A 272 0.43 12.77 6.28
N GLN A 273 1.66 12.78 6.81
CA GLN A 273 2.43 11.57 7.13
C GLN A 273 2.47 10.63 5.91
N GLY A 274 2.76 11.21 4.75
CA GLY A 274 2.65 10.57 3.45
C GLY A 274 3.76 9.55 3.20
N ALA A 275 3.40 8.50 2.48
CA ALA A 275 4.28 7.54 1.85
C ALA A 275 3.69 7.14 0.50
N PHE A 276 4.38 6.28 -0.26
CA PHE A 276 3.94 5.88 -1.59
C PHE A 276 3.94 4.37 -1.74
N LEU A 277 2.86 3.85 -2.32
CA LEU A 277 2.89 2.55 -2.99
C LEU A 277 3.41 2.76 -4.42
N VAL A 278 4.38 1.95 -4.80
CA VAL A 278 5.13 2.07 -6.06
C VAL A 278 5.02 0.74 -6.82
N PRO A 279 4.19 0.65 -7.86
CA PRO A 279 4.19 -0.46 -8.79
C PRO A 279 5.53 -0.53 -9.54
N LEU A 280 6.17 -1.70 -9.52
CA LEU A 280 7.48 -1.90 -10.14
C LEU A 280 7.37 -2.21 -11.63
N ASN A 281 6.30 -2.89 -12.07
CA ASN A 281 6.11 -3.24 -13.48
C ASN A 281 4.93 -2.46 -14.10
N LEU A 282 5.27 -1.41 -14.84
CA LEU A 282 4.32 -0.58 -15.60
C LEU A 282 3.89 -1.16 -16.96
N ARG A 283 4.17 -2.45 -17.21
CA ARG A 283 3.52 -3.24 -18.26
C ARG A 283 2.27 -3.98 -17.76
N SER A 284 1.88 -3.69 -16.53
CA SER A 284 0.68 -4.21 -15.88
C SER A 284 0.07 -3.13 -14.98
N GLY A 285 -1.23 -3.25 -14.68
CA GLY A 285 -1.90 -2.33 -13.76
C GLY A 285 -1.41 -2.44 -12.32
N SER A 286 -1.70 -1.41 -11.53
CA SER A 286 -1.27 -1.35 -10.12
C SER A 286 -1.87 -2.46 -9.27
N GLU A 287 -3.14 -2.82 -9.49
CA GLU A 287 -3.78 -3.93 -8.78
C GLU A 287 -3.14 -5.29 -9.07
N ARG A 288 -2.65 -5.50 -10.30
CA ARG A 288 -1.91 -6.74 -10.62
C ARG A 288 -0.57 -6.79 -9.90
N ASN A 289 0.17 -5.68 -9.88
CA ASN A 289 1.40 -5.59 -9.09
C ASN A 289 1.12 -5.89 -7.61
N LEU A 290 0.02 -5.36 -7.05
CA LEU A 290 -0.37 -5.60 -5.66
C LEU A 290 -0.76 -7.06 -5.43
N ALA A 291 -1.60 -7.64 -6.30
CA ALA A 291 -2.06 -9.03 -6.21
C ALA A 291 -0.88 -10.02 -6.16
N GLU A 292 0.09 -9.83 -7.05
CA GLU A 292 1.30 -10.66 -7.13
C GLU A 292 2.20 -10.46 -5.90
N THR A 293 2.27 -9.24 -5.36
CA THR A 293 3.00 -8.97 -4.11
C THR A 293 2.44 -9.77 -2.95
N ILE A 294 1.12 -9.80 -2.81
CA ILE A 294 0.46 -10.47 -1.68
C ILE A 294 0.17 -11.95 -1.95
N GLY A 295 0.52 -12.45 -3.14
CA GLY A 295 0.25 -13.84 -3.56
C GLY A 295 -1.25 -14.17 -3.61
N HIS A 296 -2.10 -13.18 -3.82
CA HIS A 296 -3.56 -13.34 -3.75
C HIS A 296 -4.23 -12.45 -4.80
N PRO A 297 -5.18 -12.96 -5.61
CA PRO A 297 -5.91 -12.13 -6.54
C PRO A 297 -6.68 -11.04 -5.79
N MET A 298 -6.60 -9.79 -6.25
CA MET A 298 -7.43 -8.70 -5.70
C MET A 298 -8.92 -8.89 -6.01
N ALA A 299 -9.23 -9.71 -7.04
CA ALA A 299 -10.57 -10.04 -7.48
C ALA A 299 -10.92 -11.49 -7.14
N GLN A 300 -11.56 -11.67 -5.99
CA GLN A 300 -12.90 -12.23 -5.85
C GLN A 300 -13.28 -12.03 -4.39
N PRO A 301 -14.39 -11.33 -4.08
CA PRO A 301 -15.05 -11.62 -2.82
C PRO A 301 -15.22 -13.13 -2.81
N SER A 302 -14.70 -13.82 -1.80
CA SER A 302 -15.27 -15.12 -1.43
C SER A 302 -16.79 -14.99 -1.51
N ASP A 303 -17.53 -16.05 -1.84
CA ASP A 303 -19.01 -16.10 -1.88
C ASP A 303 -19.73 -15.61 -0.60
N ARG A 304 -18.98 -15.10 0.37
CA ARG A 304 -19.38 -14.36 1.56
C ARG A 304 -19.75 -12.91 1.24
N GLU A 305 -20.96 -12.54 1.63
CA GLU A 305 -21.39 -11.16 1.78
C GLU A 305 -20.41 -10.37 2.69
N VAL A 306 -19.95 -9.20 2.24
CA VAL A 306 -19.00 -8.36 2.99
C VAL A 306 -19.61 -7.99 4.34
N GLY A 307 -19.01 -8.48 5.42
CA GLY A 307 -19.54 -8.36 6.78
C GLY A 307 -18.82 -7.30 7.63
N PRO A 308 -19.27 -7.10 8.89
CA PRO A 308 -18.57 -6.23 9.84
C PRO A 308 -17.22 -6.83 10.25
N PHE A 309 -16.32 -5.97 10.75
CA PHE A 309 -15.05 -6.43 11.31
C PHE A 309 -15.28 -7.32 12.55
N PRO A 310 -14.48 -8.37 12.77
CA PRO A 310 -14.68 -9.29 13.89
C PRO A 310 -14.65 -8.58 15.24
N ARG A 311 -15.43 -9.10 16.20
CA ARG A 311 -15.49 -8.56 17.57
C ARG A 311 -14.76 -9.42 18.59
N ASP A 312 -14.60 -10.70 18.33
CA ASP A 312 -13.84 -11.58 19.21
C ASP A 312 -12.34 -11.47 18.96
N GLU A 313 -11.58 -11.44 20.05
CA GLU A 313 -10.14 -11.20 20.03
C GLU A 313 -9.36 -12.23 19.21
N LYS A 314 -9.85 -13.46 19.18
CA LYS A 314 -9.23 -14.57 18.45
C LYS A 314 -9.26 -14.30 16.94
N HIS A 315 -10.42 -14.03 16.37
CA HIS A 315 -10.52 -13.71 14.94
C HIS A 315 -9.85 -12.38 14.59
N ILE A 316 -9.91 -11.37 15.46
CA ILE A 316 -9.17 -10.11 15.26
C ILE A 316 -7.68 -10.39 15.07
N SER A 317 -7.06 -11.17 15.97
CA SER A 317 -5.64 -11.50 15.90
C SER A 317 -5.32 -12.29 14.62
N THR A 318 -6.17 -13.27 14.26
CA THR A 318 -6.02 -14.00 13.00
C THR A 318 -6.08 -13.07 11.79
N VAL A 319 -7.07 -12.20 11.70
CA VAL A 319 -7.21 -11.25 10.57
C VAL A 319 -6.01 -10.34 10.47
N VAL A 320 -5.64 -9.66 11.56
CA VAL A 320 -4.52 -8.70 11.58
C VAL A 320 -3.19 -9.38 11.28
N GLY A 321 -2.99 -10.61 11.76
CA GLY A 321 -1.76 -11.38 11.55
C GLY A 321 -1.61 -12.06 10.19
N ASN A 322 -2.67 -12.11 9.38
CA ASN A 322 -2.66 -12.73 8.04
C ASN A 322 -2.91 -11.72 6.91
N ALA A 323 -3.66 -10.66 7.17
CA ALA A 323 -4.04 -9.71 6.13
C ALA A 323 -2.84 -8.85 5.71
N ALA A 324 -2.46 -8.98 4.44
CA ALA A 324 -1.56 -8.04 3.79
C ALA A 324 -2.28 -6.75 3.42
N VAL A 325 -3.55 -6.88 3.00
CA VAL A 325 -4.43 -5.78 2.59
C VAL A 325 -5.79 -5.93 3.24
N ILE A 326 -6.27 -4.86 3.86
CA ILE A 326 -7.67 -4.77 4.33
C ILE A 326 -8.34 -3.59 3.64
N LYS A 327 -9.53 -3.81 3.08
CA LYS A 327 -10.40 -2.75 2.57
C LYS A 327 -11.56 -2.54 3.54
N LEU A 328 -11.65 -1.34 4.11
CA LEU A 328 -12.78 -0.91 4.91
C LEU A 328 -13.75 -0.14 4.03
N ARG A 329 -14.91 -0.73 3.73
CA ARG A 329 -16.01 -0.07 3.03
C ARG A 329 -16.78 0.80 4.01
N VAL A 330 -16.52 2.11 3.97
CA VAL A 330 -17.19 3.10 4.80
C VAL A 330 -18.54 3.43 4.16
N LEU A 331 -19.63 3.05 4.81
CA LEU A 331 -20.97 3.26 4.28
C LEU A 331 -21.25 4.76 4.08
N ALA A 332 -21.97 5.11 3.01
CA ALA A 332 -22.40 6.48 2.73
C ALA A 332 -23.06 7.15 3.95
N ALA A 333 -23.92 6.41 4.66
CA ALA A 333 -24.60 6.87 5.88
C ALA A 333 -23.66 7.20 7.06
N ALA A 334 -22.45 6.64 7.08
CA ALA A 334 -21.45 6.86 8.12
C ALA A 334 -20.55 8.07 7.85
N LYS A 335 -20.41 8.48 6.57
CA LYS A 335 -19.44 9.50 6.13
C LYS A 335 -19.56 10.83 6.86
N SER A 336 -20.79 11.35 7.00
CA SER A 336 -21.03 12.65 7.64
C SER A 336 -20.63 12.66 9.12
N LYS A 337 -20.95 11.60 9.86
CA LYS A 337 -20.55 11.44 11.27
C LYS A 337 -19.04 11.28 11.40
N LEU A 338 -18.42 10.52 10.49
CA LEU A 338 -16.98 10.32 10.49
C LEU A 338 -16.23 11.62 10.18
N ARG A 339 -16.70 12.43 9.23
CA ARG A 339 -16.17 13.79 9.00
C ARG A 339 -16.24 14.65 10.25
N SER A 340 -17.39 14.67 10.94
CA SER A 340 -17.54 15.47 12.17
C SER A 340 -16.55 15.03 13.27
N LEU A 341 -16.24 13.73 13.36
CA LEU A 341 -15.19 13.23 14.24
C LEU A 341 -13.80 13.74 13.81
N LEU A 342 -13.48 13.65 12.51
CA LEU A 342 -12.20 14.09 11.96
C LEU A 342 -11.97 15.59 12.17
N GLU A 343 -13.00 16.42 11.99
CA GLU A 343 -12.95 17.86 12.27
C GLU A 343 -12.63 18.14 13.75
N LYS A 344 -13.26 17.42 14.69
CA LYS A 344 -12.95 17.51 16.13
C LYS A 344 -11.52 17.09 16.46
N MET A 345 -10.94 16.21 15.65
CA MET A 345 -9.54 15.79 15.73
C MET A 345 -8.58 16.72 14.98
N ASN A 346 -9.06 17.84 14.44
CA ASN A 346 -8.31 18.79 13.62
C ASN A 346 -7.73 18.20 12.32
N VAL A 347 -8.34 17.11 11.82
CA VAL A 347 -8.03 16.52 10.50
C VAL A 347 -8.94 17.17 9.47
N ARG A 348 -8.47 18.29 8.90
CA ARG A 348 -9.23 19.14 7.95
C ARG A 348 -8.37 19.59 6.78
N ALA A 349 -9.02 20.07 5.72
CA ALA A 349 -8.36 20.44 4.47
C ALA A 349 -7.21 21.45 4.64
N SER A 350 -7.41 22.54 5.39
CA SER A 350 -6.38 23.57 5.60
C SER A 350 -5.18 23.11 6.42
N VAL A 351 -5.33 22.06 7.23
CA VAL A 351 -4.22 21.43 7.95
C VAL A 351 -3.48 20.50 7.01
N LEU A 352 -4.20 19.58 6.36
CA LEU A 352 -3.60 18.57 5.47
C LEU A 352 -2.99 19.15 4.20
N PHE A 353 -3.45 20.32 3.78
CA PHE A 353 -2.96 21.07 2.64
C PHE A 353 -2.54 22.45 3.14
N PRO A 354 -1.30 22.61 3.66
CA PRO A 354 -0.83 23.85 4.26
C PRO A 354 -0.42 24.89 3.20
N ASP A 355 -1.24 25.04 2.17
CA ASP A 355 -1.06 25.88 1.00
C ASP A 355 -2.35 26.65 0.67
N HIS A 356 -2.30 27.49 -0.37
CA HIS A 356 -3.47 28.24 -0.83
C HIS A 356 -4.63 27.31 -1.25
N HIS A 357 -4.33 26.11 -1.75
CA HIS A 357 -5.32 25.14 -2.19
C HIS A 357 -6.12 24.61 -1.00
N GLY A 358 -5.46 24.24 0.10
CA GLY A 358 -6.13 23.80 1.33
C GLY A 358 -7.04 24.85 1.95
N PHE A 359 -6.59 26.10 1.97
CA PHE A 359 -7.41 27.23 2.42
C PHE A 359 -8.67 27.38 1.56
N VAL A 360 -8.53 27.35 0.22
CA VAL A 360 -9.67 27.43 -0.71
C VAL A 360 -10.61 26.22 -0.56
N MET A 361 -10.08 25.02 -0.34
CA MET A 361 -10.90 23.83 -0.07
C MET A 361 -11.74 23.99 1.21
N GLU A 362 -11.15 24.49 2.29
CA GLU A 362 -11.88 24.75 3.55
C GLU A 362 -13.01 25.76 3.32
N LEU A 363 -12.74 26.86 2.62
CA LEU A 363 -13.78 27.85 2.27
C LEU A 363 -14.91 27.24 1.42
N ARG A 364 -14.58 26.37 0.46
CA ARG A 364 -15.60 25.68 -0.37
C ARG A 364 -16.48 24.75 0.46
N SER A 365 -15.93 24.13 1.51
CA SER A 365 -16.70 23.23 2.39
C SER A 365 -17.74 23.94 3.26
N LEU A 366 -17.65 25.27 3.40
CA LEU A 366 -18.68 26.08 4.07
C LEU A 366 -19.97 26.20 3.25
N LEU A 367 -19.92 25.88 1.95
CA LEU A 367 -21.11 25.86 1.11
C LEU A 367 -21.83 24.51 1.27
N PRO A 368 -23.17 24.52 1.34
CA PRO A 368 -23.93 23.27 1.39
C PRO A 368 -23.71 22.44 0.10
N PRO A 369 -23.78 21.10 0.17
CA PRO A 369 -23.56 20.23 -0.98
C PRO A 369 -24.51 20.58 -2.15
N LYS A 370 -24.00 20.48 -3.39
CA LYS A 370 -24.82 20.68 -4.60
C LYS A 370 -26.06 19.78 -4.55
N GLY A 371 -27.25 20.37 -4.68
CA GLY A 371 -28.53 19.66 -4.69
C GLY A 371 -29.30 19.63 -3.36
N THR A 372 -28.80 20.29 -2.31
CA THR A 372 -29.50 20.41 -1.00
C THR A 372 -30.35 21.68 -0.86
N TRP A 373 -30.55 22.43 -1.95
CA TRP A 373 -31.51 23.54 -1.94
C TRP A 373 -32.93 22.99 -1.74
N PRO A 374 -33.71 23.52 -0.78
CA PRO A 374 -35.15 23.26 -0.80
C PRO A 374 -35.71 23.79 -2.13
N PRO A 375 -36.62 23.04 -2.81
CA PRO A 375 -37.34 23.61 -3.93
C PRO A 375 -38.07 24.87 -3.42
N GLY A 376 -37.78 26.00 -4.06
CA GLY A 376 -38.32 27.31 -3.71
C GLY A 376 -39.80 27.45 -4.04
#